data_AF-A0A951DY78-F1
#
_entry.id   AF-A0A951DY78-F1
#
_cell.length_a   1.000
_cell.length_b   1.000
_cell.length_c   1.000
_cell.angle_alpha   90.00
_cell.angle_beta   90.00
_cell.angle_gamma   90.00
#
_symmetry.space_group_name_H-M   'P 1'
#
loop_
_entity.id
_entity.type
_entity.pdbx_description
1 polymer ?
#
loop_
_entity_poly.entity_id
_entity_poly.type
_entity_poly.pdbx_seq_one_letter_code
_entity_poly.pdbx_strand_id
1 'polypeptide(L)'
;MTCPSPVLPAELCALFAADWATTPAVIVMVAGLLVASFARGYSGFGFSAILVASWSLVAPPSLPVTVAVMLEVSASIMQAASVWRDVDWRRIGLLLAGALVCSPFGVMVLTLAAPSTVRLLIAGLVLLCSCALLAGFRLEKPVGTAGQVAVGGVSGFVNGATAMGGLPVALFLAASSIAPATMRATFIAYFFALDIIAGALLAREGVLGSQALVTALLCLPVLIIGLLLGGRHFLSATPDEFRRHTLWLLVGLALIGIVKVIL
;
A
#
# COMPACT_ATOMS: atom_id res chain seq x y z
N MET A 1 32.12 -2.08 -6.11
CA MET A 1 32.37 -2.49 -4.72
C MET A 1 32.09 -3.98 -4.61
N THR A 2 33.05 -4.76 -4.13
CA THR A 2 33.00 -6.24 -4.12
C THR A 2 32.08 -6.75 -3.00
N CYS A 3 31.20 -7.69 -3.36
CA CYS A 3 30.31 -8.46 -2.48
C CYS A 3 31.05 -8.91 -1.20
N PRO A 4 30.58 -8.53 0.00
CA PRO A 4 31.24 -8.89 1.24
C PRO A 4 30.87 -10.34 1.60
N SER A 5 31.86 -11.23 1.52
CA SER A 5 31.84 -12.64 1.98
C SER A 5 31.11 -13.69 1.09
N PRO A 6 31.61 -14.94 1.05
CA PRO A 6 31.07 -16.02 0.20
C PRO A 6 29.82 -16.72 0.77
N VAL A 7 29.14 -16.11 1.75
CA VAL A 7 28.06 -16.75 2.54
C VAL A 7 26.68 -16.13 2.27
N LEU A 8 26.61 -14.98 1.60
CA LEU A 8 25.34 -14.34 1.28
C LEU A 8 24.72 -14.96 0.02
N PRO A 9 23.42 -15.31 0.01
CA PRO A 9 22.76 -15.80 -1.20
C PRO A 9 22.89 -14.74 -2.32
N ALA A 10 23.04 -15.18 -3.58
CA ALA A 10 23.35 -14.32 -4.73
C ALA A 10 22.40 -13.10 -4.85
N GLU A 11 21.14 -13.29 -4.46
CA GLU A 11 20.08 -12.29 -4.33
C GLU A 11 20.45 -11.11 -3.42
N LEU A 12 21.06 -11.40 -2.27
CA LEU A 12 21.48 -10.41 -1.27
C LEU A 12 22.67 -9.60 -1.80
N CYS A 13 23.61 -10.26 -2.48
CA CYS A 13 24.69 -9.52 -3.15
C CYS A 13 24.19 -8.72 -4.36
N ALA A 14 23.17 -9.18 -5.10
CA ALA A 14 22.54 -8.38 -6.16
C ALA A 14 21.78 -7.16 -5.62
N LEU A 15 21.15 -7.28 -4.45
CA LEU A 15 20.52 -6.16 -3.74
C LEU A 15 21.53 -5.10 -3.29
N PHE A 16 22.63 -5.52 -2.67
CA PHE A 16 23.67 -4.59 -2.22
C PHE A 16 24.59 -4.08 -3.35
N ALA A 17 24.70 -4.81 -4.46
CA ALA A 17 25.49 -4.41 -5.62
C ALA A 17 24.69 -3.57 -6.64
N ALA A 18 23.37 -3.43 -6.47
CA ALA A 18 22.57 -2.62 -7.36
C ALA A 18 22.90 -1.13 -7.21
N ASP A 19 23.02 -0.40 -8.32
CA ASP A 19 23.43 1.01 -8.36
C ASP A 19 22.53 1.95 -7.54
N TRP A 20 21.29 1.53 -7.23
CA TRP A 20 20.35 2.28 -6.39
C TRP A 20 20.57 2.09 -4.87
N ALA A 21 21.32 1.07 -4.44
CA ALA A 21 21.52 0.70 -3.03
C ALA A 21 22.60 1.54 -2.33
N THR A 22 22.55 2.85 -2.49
CA THR A 22 23.43 3.79 -1.77
C THR A 22 23.02 3.90 -0.30
N THR A 23 23.94 4.21 0.62
CA THR A 23 23.66 4.45 2.04
C THR A 23 22.45 5.39 2.30
N PRO A 24 22.30 6.54 1.61
CA PRO A 24 21.10 7.37 1.77
C PRO A 24 19.82 6.70 1.28
N ALA A 25 19.87 5.89 0.22
CA ALA A 25 18.70 5.16 -0.28
C ALA A 25 18.19 4.14 0.74
N VAL A 26 19.09 3.38 1.38
CA VAL A 26 18.72 2.40 2.42
C VAL A 26 18.07 3.09 3.62
N ILE A 27 18.58 4.26 4.04
CA ILE A 27 17.99 5.04 5.14
C ILE A 27 16.55 5.45 4.78
N VAL A 28 16.33 5.98 3.57
CA VAL A 28 14.98 6.36 3.10
C VAL A 28 14.05 5.14 3.08
N MET A 29 14.54 3.99 2.62
CA MET A 29 13.73 2.77 2.55
C MET A 29 13.33 2.25 3.93
N VAL A 30 14.27 2.19 4.87
CA VAL A 30 14.02 1.72 6.24
C VAL A 30 13.11 2.70 6.99
N ALA A 31 13.37 4.00 6.89
CA ALA A 31 12.52 5.03 7.51
C ALA A 31 11.11 5.00 6.92
N GLY A 32 10.99 4.94 5.59
CA GLY A 32 9.71 4.83 4.89
C GLY A 32 8.93 3.58 5.29
N LEU A 33 9.60 2.43 5.38
CA LEU A 33 9.01 1.18 5.84
C LEU A 33 8.53 1.26 7.29
N LEU A 34 9.32 1.83 8.19
CA LEU A 34 8.95 1.97 9.60
C LEU A 34 7.72 2.87 9.75
N VAL A 35 7.69 4.01 9.07
CA VAL A 35 6.54 4.94 9.07
C VAL A 35 5.31 4.29 8.44
N ALA A 36 5.47 3.59 7.32
CA ALA A 36 4.39 2.84 6.67
C ALA A 36 3.80 1.78 7.61
N SER A 37 4.67 1.00 8.26
CA SER A 37 4.28 -0.09 9.18
C SER A 37 3.59 0.44 10.44
N PHE A 38 4.07 1.57 10.97
CA PHE A 38 3.43 2.28 12.07
C PHE A 38 2.03 2.77 11.70
N ALA A 39 1.91 3.44 10.54
CA ALA A 39 0.61 3.90 10.02
C ALA A 39 -0.37 2.74 9.79
N ARG A 40 0.14 1.60 9.31
CA ARG A 40 -0.64 0.36 9.15
C ARG A 40 -1.14 -0.18 10.48
N GLY A 41 -0.25 -0.31 11.46
CA GLY A 41 -0.60 -0.83 12.79
C GLY A 41 -1.64 0.03 13.48
N TYR A 42 -1.51 1.35 13.35
CA TYR A 42 -2.45 2.30 13.93
C TYR A 42 -3.80 2.30 13.21
N SER A 43 -3.83 2.59 11.90
CA SER A 43 -5.08 2.87 11.16
C SER A 43 -5.66 1.68 10.41
N GLY A 44 -4.87 0.63 10.19
CA GLY A 44 -5.20 -0.45 9.25
C GLY A 44 -5.04 -0.08 7.78
N PHE A 45 -4.54 1.12 7.47
CA PHE A 45 -4.41 1.67 6.12
C PHE A 45 -3.09 2.45 5.93
N GLY A 46 -2.79 2.86 4.70
CA GLY A 46 -1.71 3.81 4.38
C GLY A 46 -0.33 3.20 4.18
N PHE A 47 -0.16 1.91 4.46
CA PHE A 47 1.13 1.20 4.33
C PHE A 47 1.70 1.29 2.92
N SER A 48 1.01 0.70 1.94
CA SER A 48 1.52 0.65 0.56
C SER A 48 1.71 2.05 -0.02
N ALA A 49 0.86 3.01 0.34
CA ALA A 49 1.01 4.38 -0.15
C ALA A 49 2.31 5.04 0.36
N ILE A 50 2.62 4.91 1.65
CA ILE A 50 3.85 5.44 2.23
C ILE A 50 5.07 4.67 1.73
N LEU A 51 5.00 3.33 1.71
CA LEU A 51 6.10 2.48 1.27
C LEU A 51 6.43 2.71 -0.20
N VAL A 52 5.44 2.62 -1.09
CA VAL A 52 5.63 2.78 -2.54
C VAL A 52 6.07 4.20 -2.86
N ALA A 53 5.48 5.24 -2.25
CA ALA A 53 5.89 6.61 -2.51
C ALA A 53 7.33 6.88 -2.04
N SER A 54 7.72 6.43 -0.84
CA SER A 54 9.09 6.62 -0.33
C SER A 54 10.13 5.83 -1.11
N TRP A 55 9.86 4.56 -1.42
CA TRP A 55 10.81 3.70 -2.12
C TRP A 55 10.91 4.04 -3.61
N SER A 56 9.84 4.51 -4.25
CA SER A 56 9.89 4.96 -5.66
C SER A 56 10.80 6.18 -5.88
N LEU A 57 11.16 6.91 -4.81
CA LEU A 57 12.15 7.98 -4.86
C LEU A 57 13.57 7.46 -5.02
N VAL A 58 13.85 6.19 -4.72
CA VAL A 58 15.22 5.65 -4.75
C VAL A 58 15.35 4.38 -5.59
N ALA A 59 14.27 3.62 -5.76
CA ALA A 59 14.23 2.36 -6.48
C ALA A 59 13.31 2.41 -7.73
N PRO A 60 13.45 1.45 -8.67
CA PRO A 60 12.47 1.23 -9.73
C PRO A 60 11.09 0.90 -9.14
N PRO A 61 9.98 1.37 -9.72
CA PRO A 61 8.64 1.24 -9.14
C PRO A 61 8.11 -0.19 -9.04
N SER A 62 8.66 -1.14 -9.80
CA SER A 62 8.28 -2.55 -9.72
C SER A 62 8.64 -3.20 -8.38
N LEU A 63 9.84 -2.93 -7.85
CA LEU A 63 10.32 -3.48 -6.58
C LEU A 63 9.42 -3.10 -5.39
N PRO A 64 9.14 -1.81 -5.11
CA PRO A 64 8.32 -1.44 -3.97
C PRO A 64 6.87 -1.88 -4.12
N VAL A 65 6.31 -1.95 -5.33
CA VAL A 65 4.95 -2.46 -5.55
C VAL A 65 4.87 -3.94 -5.17
N THR A 66 5.79 -4.77 -5.66
CA THR A 66 5.82 -6.20 -5.33
C THR A 66 6.10 -6.44 -3.84
N VAL A 67 7.06 -5.72 -3.26
CA VAL A 67 7.37 -5.82 -1.82
C VAL A 67 6.20 -5.35 -0.97
N ALA A 68 5.51 -4.28 -1.36
CA ALA A 68 4.32 -3.78 -0.66
C ALA A 68 3.24 -4.87 -0.57
N VAL A 69 2.91 -5.51 -1.68
CA VAL A 69 1.90 -6.60 -1.73
C VAL A 69 2.29 -7.74 -0.78
N MET A 70 3.55 -8.17 -0.78
CA MET A 70 4.02 -9.26 0.08
C MET A 70 3.97 -8.90 1.58
N LEU A 71 4.39 -7.68 1.92
CA LEU A 71 4.38 -7.18 3.29
C LEU A 71 2.96 -6.90 3.78
N GLU A 72 2.05 -6.44 2.93
CA GLU A 72 0.64 -6.26 3.25
C GLU A 72 -0.06 -7.58 3.57
N VAL A 73 0.17 -8.61 2.76
CA VAL A 73 -0.35 -9.97 3.02
C VAL A 73 0.16 -10.44 4.39
N SER A 74 1.45 -10.28 4.66
CA SER A 74 2.07 -10.67 5.93
C SER A 74 1.48 -9.89 7.11
N ALA A 75 1.37 -8.57 6.99
CA ALA A 75 0.80 -7.68 8.00
C ALA A 75 -0.68 -8.00 8.27
N SER A 76 -1.42 -8.39 7.24
CA SER A 76 -2.83 -8.71 7.36
C SER A 76 -3.04 -10.08 8.01
N ILE A 77 -2.21 -11.09 7.72
CA ILE A 77 -2.22 -12.38 8.43
C ILE A 77 -1.99 -12.16 9.93
N MET A 78 -1.00 -11.33 10.28
CA MET A 78 -0.69 -11.02 11.68
C MET A 78 -1.83 -10.33 12.43
N GLN A 79 -2.62 -9.50 11.73
CA GLN A 79 -3.72 -8.75 12.32
C GLN A 79 -5.07 -9.48 12.20
N ALA A 80 -5.23 -10.41 11.27
CA ALA A 80 -6.51 -11.03 10.91
C ALA A 80 -7.26 -11.59 12.13
N ALA A 81 -6.57 -12.30 13.02
CA ALA A 81 -7.17 -12.91 14.21
C ALA A 81 -7.82 -11.89 15.16
N SER A 82 -7.30 -10.66 15.20
CA SER A 82 -7.79 -9.61 16.11
C SER A 82 -9.04 -8.89 15.61
N VAL A 83 -9.30 -8.89 14.30
CA VAL A 83 -10.33 -8.03 13.68
C VAL A 83 -11.45 -8.79 12.97
N TRP A 84 -11.33 -10.10 12.78
CA TRP A 84 -12.28 -10.90 11.99
C TRP A 84 -13.77 -10.82 12.39
N ARG A 85 -14.08 -10.48 13.66
CA ARG A 85 -15.46 -10.39 14.17
C ARG A 85 -16.16 -9.08 13.80
N ASP A 86 -15.39 -8.02 13.55
CA ASP A 86 -15.90 -6.66 13.30
C ASP A 86 -15.94 -6.32 11.80
N VAL A 87 -15.74 -7.32 10.94
CA VAL A 87 -15.64 -7.17 9.49
C VAL A 87 -17.03 -7.09 8.85
N ASP A 88 -17.27 -6.07 8.01
CA ASP A 88 -18.44 -6.00 7.13
C ASP A 88 -18.21 -6.83 5.85
N TRP A 89 -18.43 -8.14 5.94
CA TRP A 89 -18.21 -9.09 4.85
C TRP A 89 -19.07 -8.80 3.61
N ARG A 90 -20.26 -8.22 3.78
CA ARG A 90 -21.16 -7.90 2.67
C ARG A 90 -20.56 -6.80 1.80
N ARG A 91 -20.01 -5.74 2.40
CA ARG A 91 -19.33 -4.67 1.66
C ARG A 91 -18.07 -5.17 0.98
N ILE A 92 -17.28 -6.00 1.67
CA ILE A 92 -16.06 -6.59 1.11
C ILE A 92 -16.37 -7.38 -0.15
N GLY A 93 -17.40 -8.24 -0.14
CA GLY A 93 -17.78 -9.01 -1.32
C GLY A 93 -18.11 -8.14 -2.53
N LEU A 94 -18.83 -7.03 -2.33
CA LEU A 94 -19.18 -6.10 -3.41
C LEU A 94 -17.97 -5.33 -3.95
N LEU A 95 -17.10 -4.86 -3.06
CA LEU A 95 -15.86 -4.19 -3.46
C LEU A 95 -14.91 -5.16 -4.18
N LEU A 96 -14.82 -6.41 -3.74
CA LEU A 96 -13.99 -7.43 -4.37
C LEU A 96 -14.52 -7.86 -5.74
N ALA A 97 -15.85 -7.91 -5.92
CA ALA A 97 -16.43 -8.24 -7.22
C ALA A 97 -15.97 -7.27 -8.32
N GLY A 98 -15.96 -5.97 -8.02
CA GLY A 98 -15.40 -4.98 -8.94
C GLY A 98 -13.88 -5.10 -9.07
N ALA A 99 -13.18 -5.26 -7.96
CA ALA A 99 -11.73 -5.31 -7.94
C ALA A 99 -11.19 -6.46 -8.80
N LEU A 100 -11.79 -7.65 -8.71
CA LEU A 100 -11.36 -8.85 -9.43
C LEU A 100 -11.41 -8.65 -10.96
N VAL A 101 -12.37 -7.87 -11.46
CA VAL A 101 -12.50 -7.57 -12.89
C VAL A 101 -11.46 -6.54 -13.34
N CYS A 102 -11.20 -5.52 -12.52
CA CYS A 102 -10.35 -4.39 -12.90
C CYS A 102 -8.86 -4.57 -12.56
N SER A 103 -8.51 -5.43 -11.61
CA SER A 103 -7.12 -5.69 -11.18
C SER A 103 -6.20 -6.16 -12.30
N PRO A 104 -6.60 -7.06 -13.22
CA PRO A 104 -5.75 -7.46 -14.35
C PRO A 104 -5.33 -6.28 -15.22
N PHE A 105 -6.24 -5.33 -15.48
CA PHE A 105 -5.95 -4.13 -16.26
C PHE A 105 -4.96 -3.21 -15.54
N GLY A 106 -5.03 -3.14 -14.20
CA GLY A 106 -4.06 -2.41 -13.40
C GLY A 106 -2.64 -3.00 -13.52
N VAL A 107 -2.53 -4.32 -13.38
CA VAL A 107 -1.23 -5.02 -13.51
C VAL A 107 -0.67 -4.89 -14.93
N MET A 108 -1.54 -4.89 -15.95
CA MET A 108 -1.14 -4.65 -17.33
C MET A 108 -0.55 -3.24 -17.51
N VAL A 109 -1.09 -2.23 -16.84
CA VAL A 109 -0.50 -0.87 -16.84
C VAL A 109 0.87 -0.88 -16.16
N LEU A 110 1.04 -1.58 -15.03
CA LEU A 110 2.33 -1.67 -14.35
C LEU A 110 3.42 -2.32 -15.21
N THR A 111 3.07 -3.35 -15.98
CA THR A 111 4.01 -4.15 -16.78
C THR A 111 4.33 -3.53 -18.14
N LEU A 112 3.35 -2.89 -18.78
CA LEU A 112 3.51 -2.35 -20.14
C LEU A 112 3.83 -0.86 -20.19
N ALA A 113 3.48 -0.08 -19.16
CA ALA A 113 3.69 1.37 -19.20
C ALA A 113 5.15 1.74 -18.87
N ALA A 114 5.58 2.89 -19.40
CA ALA A 114 6.88 3.46 -19.07
C ALA A 114 6.98 3.77 -17.55
N PRO A 115 8.14 3.59 -16.91
CA PRO A 115 8.31 3.86 -15.48
C PRO A 115 7.92 5.29 -15.06
N SER A 116 8.12 6.28 -15.94
CA SER A 116 7.70 7.67 -15.72
C SER A 116 6.18 7.81 -15.65
N THR A 117 5.44 7.13 -16.53
CA THR A 117 3.97 7.10 -16.53
C THR A 117 3.43 6.49 -15.24
N VAL A 118 4.00 5.36 -14.80
CA VAL A 118 3.59 4.69 -13.55
C VAL A 118 3.84 5.61 -12.34
N ARG A 119 5.01 6.27 -12.28
CA ARG A 119 5.33 7.24 -11.21
C ARG A 119 4.34 8.40 -11.17
N LEU A 120 3.98 8.96 -12.33
CA LEU A 120 3.02 10.05 -12.41
C LEU A 120 1.61 9.61 -11.98
N LEU A 121 1.21 8.39 -12.37
CA LEU A 121 -0.08 7.80 -11.99
C LEU A 121 -0.15 7.58 -10.47
N ILE A 122 0.90 7.02 -9.87
CA ILE A 122 1.07 6.88 -8.41
C ILE A 122 0.87 8.24 -7.73
N ALA A 123 1.66 9.24 -8.14
CA ALA A 123 1.67 10.53 -7.46
C ALA A 123 0.34 11.30 -7.64
N GLY A 124 -0.22 11.29 -8.85
CA GLY A 124 -1.52 11.92 -9.14
C GLY A 124 -2.66 11.29 -8.36
N LEU A 125 -2.66 9.97 -8.22
CA LEU A 125 -3.69 9.27 -7.45
C LEU A 125 -3.58 9.54 -5.95
N VAL A 126 -2.36 9.53 -5.40
CA VAL A 126 -2.13 9.88 -4.00
C VAL A 126 -2.59 11.31 -3.72
N LEU A 127 -2.26 12.28 -4.59
CA LEU A 127 -2.73 13.65 -4.45
C LEU A 127 -4.24 13.76 -4.50
N LEU A 128 -4.87 13.21 -5.54
CA LEU A 128 -6.31 13.30 -5.74
C LEU A 128 -7.07 12.74 -4.54
N CYS A 129 -6.72 11.52 -4.11
CA CYS A 129 -7.38 10.88 -2.97
C CYS A 129 -7.08 11.62 -1.66
N SER A 130 -5.86 12.09 -1.44
CA SER A 130 -5.50 12.79 -0.20
C SER A 130 -6.19 14.15 -0.11
N CYS A 131 -6.25 14.92 -1.20
CA CYS A 131 -6.99 16.18 -1.27
C CYS A 131 -8.48 15.97 -1.03
N ALA A 132 -9.09 14.96 -1.66
CA ALA A 132 -10.50 14.64 -1.44
C ALA A 132 -10.80 14.23 0.01
N LEU A 133 -9.90 13.45 0.63
CA LEU A 133 -9.99 13.06 2.03
C LEU A 133 -9.82 14.25 2.99
N LEU A 134 -8.91 15.19 2.70
CA LEU A 134 -8.68 16.41 3.48
C LEU A 134 -9.81 17.43 3.34
N ALA A 135 -10.43 17.52 2.16
CA ALA A 135 -11.61 18.35 1.93
C ALA A 135 -12.84 17.87 2.72
N GLY A 136 -12.75 16.72 3.38
CA GLY A 136 -13.83 16.19 4.21
C GLY A 136 -15.03 15.73 3.38
N PHE A 137 -14.79 15.22 2.17
CA PHE A 137 -15.86 14.74 1.29
C PHE A 137 -16.74 13.71 2.03
N ARG A 138 -18.03 14.01 2.17
CA ARG A 138 -19.03 13.15 2.81
C ARG A 138 -20.06 12.74 1.77
N LEU A 139 -20.44 11.47 1.78
CA LEU A 139 -21.51 10.98 0.93
C LEU A 139 -22.85 11.29 1.62
N GLU A 140 -23.64 12.19 1.05
CA GLU A 140 -24.99 12.52 1.57
C GLU A 140 -25.97 11.35 1.44
N LYS A 141 -25.71 10.41 0.54
CA LYS A 141 -26.56 9.24 0.29
C LYS A 141 -25.76 7.94 0.36
N PRO A 142 -26.34 6.86 0.92
CA PRO A 142 -25.73 5.55 0.91
C PRO A 142 -25.55 5.08 -0.54
N VAL A 143 -24.31 4.75 -0.89
CA VAL A 143 -23.98 4.27 -2.23
C VAL A 143 -24.54 2.85 -2.40
N GLY A 144 -25.39 2.68 -3.40
CA GLY A 144 -26.00 1.39 -3.74
C GLY A 144 -24.98 0.35 -4.21
N THR A 145 -25.44 -0.89 -4.38
CA THR A 145 -24.62 -2.05 -4.76
C THR A 145 -23.71 -1.78 -5.95
N ALA A 146 -24.25 -1.17 -7.02
CA ALA A 146 -23.49 -0.86 -8.23
C ALA A 146 -22.35 0.14 -7.98
N GLY A 147 -22.56 1.13 -7.11
CA GLY A 147 -21.51 2.09 -6.77
C GLY A 147 -20.42 1.47 -5.90
N GLN A 148 -20.76 0.52 -5.01
CA GLN A 148 -19.76 -0.23 -4.25
C GLN A 148 -18.90 -1.10 -5.17
N VAL A 149 -19.51 -1.77 -6.15
CA VAL A 149 -18.77 -2.52 -7.18
C VAL A 149 -17.88 -1.59 -8.01
N ALA A 150 -18.37 -0.41 -8.40
CA ALA A 150 -17.58 0.57 -9.15
C ALA A 150 -16.35 1.07 -8.35
N VAL A 151 -16.53 1.42 -7.07
CA VAL A 151 -15.43 1.77 -6.16
C VAL A 151 -14.44 0.62 -6.03
N GLY A 152 -14.95 -0.61 -5.94
CA GLY A 152 -14.17 -1.84 -5.96
C GLY A 152 -13.33 -1.99 -7.23
N GLY A 153 -13.91 -1.71 -8.40
CA GLY A 153 -13.21 -1.73 -9.68
C GLY A 153 -12.09 -0.70 -9.76
N VAL A 154 -12.36 0.54 -9.35
CA VAL A 154 -11.34 1.59 -9.25
C VAL A 154 -10.23 1.15 -8.31
N SER A 155 -10.57 0.66 -7.12
CA SER A 155 -9.62 0.12 -6.15
C SER A 155 -8.77 -1.01 -6.74
N GLY A 156 -9.38 -1.99 -7.42
CA GLY A 156 -8.67 -3.12 -8.01
C GLY A 156 -7.71 -2.70 -9.11
N PHE A 157 -8.12 -1.79 -10.00
CA PHE A 157 -7.25 -1.22 -11.03
C PHE A 157 -6.05 -0.51 -10.39
N VAL A 158 -6.30 0.33 -9.40
CA VAL A 158 -5.26 1.08 -8.69
C VAL A 158 -4.33 0.15 -7.92
N ASN A 159 -4.85 -0.91 -7.27
CA ASN A 159 -4.00 -1.88 -6.59
C ASN A 159 -3.11 -2.63 -7.56
N GLY A 160 -3.66 -3.08 -8.68
CA GLY A 160 -2.88 -3.77 -9.71
C GLY A 160 -1.77 -2.90 -10.27
N ALA A 161 -2.04 -1.61 -10.48
CA ALA A 161 -1.08 -0.68 -11.05
C ALA A 161 -0.01 -0.21 -10.05
N THR A 162 -0.35 -0.09 -8.75
CA THR A 162 0.49 0.64 -7.80
C THR A 162 0.56 0.04 -6.39
N ALA A 163 -0.10 -1.08 -6.11
CA ALA A 163 -0.34 -1.61 -4.77
C ALA A 163 -1.05 -0.64 -3.78
N MET A 164 -1.70 0.42 -4.27
CA MET A 164 -2.36 1.42 -3.42
C MET A 164 -3.89 1.43 -3.57
N GLY A 165 -4.50 0.28 -3.85
CA GLY A 165 -5.96 0.16 -4.05
C GLY A 165 -6.78 0.61 -2.83
N GLY A 166 -6.16 0.64 -1.66
CA GLY A 166 -6.81 1.14 -0.47
C GLY A 166 -7.15 2.62 -0.43
N LEU A 167 -6.53 3.47 -1.26
CA LEU A 167 -6.84 4.90 -1.28
C LEU A 167 -8.29 5.18 -1.72
N PRO A 168 -8.78 4.66 -2.87
CA PRO A 168 -10.19 4.76 -3.26
C PRO A 168 -11.16 4.22 -2.22
N VAL A 169 -10.87 3.05 -1.64
CA VAL A 169 -11.75 2.44 -0.62
C VAL A 169 -11.71 3.22 0.68
N ALA A 170 -10.56 3.77 1.07
CA ALA A 170 -10.44 4.61 2.25
C ALA A 170 -11.26 5.89 2.11
N LEU A 171 -11.23 6.54 0.94
CA LEU A 171 -12.10 7.67 0.64
C LEU A 171 -13.58 7.28 0.75
N PHE A 172 -13.97 6.15 0.16
CA PHE A 172 -15.34 5.66 0.19
C PHE A 172 -15.85 5.31 1.60
N LEU A 173 -15.05 4.56 2.38
CA LEU A 173 -15.41 4.17 3.74
C LEU A 173 -15.35 5.35 4.70
N ALA A 174 -14.39 6.27 4.54
CA ALA A 174 -14.32 7.48 5.37
C ALA A 174 -15.46 8.47 5.09
N ALA A 175 -15.99 8.46 3.86
CA ALA A 175 -17.20 9.20 3.50
C ALA A 175 -18.48 8.49 3.98
N SER A 176 -18.38 7.24 4.46
CA SER A 176 -19.47 6.47 5.06
C SER A 176 -19.44 6.59 6.59
N SER A 177 -20.60 6.65 7.24
CA SER A 177 -20.72 6.73 8.70
C SER A 177 -20.53 5.34 9.35
N ILE A 178 -19.27 4.88 9.42
CA ILE A 178 -18.90 3.57 9.99
C ILE A 178 -18.04 3.80 11.24
N ALA A 179 -18.24 2.97 12.27
CA ALA A 179 -17.42 3.01 13.48
C ALA A 179 -15.93 2.77 13.14
N PRO A 180 -14.98 3.50 13.76
CA PRO A 180 -13.55 3.37 13.46
C PRO A 180 -13.00 1.94 13.56
N ALA A 181 -13.48 1.14 14.53
CA ALA A 181 -13.09 -0.26 14.70
C ALA A 181 -13.52 -1.13 13.51
N THR A 182 -14.78 -1.03 13.08
CA THR A 182 -15.31 -1.72 11.89
C THR A 182 -14.61 -1.27 10.62
N MET A 183 -14.30 0.03 10.50
CA MET A 183 -13.57 0.57 9.35
C MET A 183 -12.16 -0.03 9.26
N ARG A 184 -11.42 -0.05 10.38
CA ARG A 184 -10.10 -0.68 10.47
C ARG A 184 -10.15 -2.18 10.15
N ALA A 185 -11.10 -2.91 10.73
CA ALA A 185 -11.29 -4.34 10.46
C ALA A 185 -11.58 -4.61 8.97
N THR A 186 -12.46 -3.80 8.38
CA THR A 186 -12.84 -3.89 6.97
C THR A 186 -11.66 -3.60 6.05
N PHE A 187 -10.82 -2.60 6.38
CA PHE A 187 -9.58 -2.34 5.65
C PHE A 187 -8.65 -3.55 5.65
N ILE A 188 -8.34 -4.09 6.83
CA ILE A 188 -7.40 -5.21 6.96
C ILE A 188 -7.89 -6.42 6.15
N ALA A 189 -9.16 -6.78 6.28
CA ALA A 189 -9.74 -7.92 5.55
C ALA A 189 -9.82 -7.68 4.04
N TYR A 190 -10.21 -6.47 3.61
CA TYR A 190 -10.28 -6.11 2.20
C TYR A 190 -8.91 -6.10 1.53
N PHE A 191 -7.91 -5.49 2.18
CA PHE A 191 -6.54 -5.44 1.67
C PHE A 191 -5.92 -6.82 1.57
N PHE A 192 -6.12 -7.68 2.57
CA PHE A 192 -5.69 -9.07 2.47
C PHE A 192 -6.20 -9.74 1.18
N ALA A 193 -7.51 -9.67 0.91
CA ALA A 193 -8.08 -10.27 -0.30
C ALA A 193 -7.58 -9.60 -1.58
N LEU A 194 -7.45 -8.27 -1.58
CA LEU A 194 -7.00 -7.49 -2.72
C LEU A 194 -5.53 -7.78 -3.08
N ASP A 195 -4.68 -7.96 -2.07
CA ASP A 195 -3.26 -8.24 -2.23
C ASP A 195 -2.99 -9.71 -2.58
N ILE A 196 -3.87 -10.64 -2.17
CA ILE A 196 -3.86 -12.01 -2.71
C ILE A 196 -4.17 -12.01 -4.21
N ILE A 197 -5.17 -11.23 -4.65
CA ILE A 197 -5.49 -11.08 -6.08
C ILE A 197 -4.32 -10.45 -6.84
N ALA A 198 -3.79 -9.32 -6.34
CA ALA A 198 -2.67 -8.63 -6.98
C ALA A 198 -1.41 -9.50 -7.00
N GLY A 199 -1.08 -10.18 -5.90
CA GLY A 199 0.04 -11.11 -5.81
C GLY A 199 -0.08 -12.27 -6.79
N ALA A 200 -1.26 -12.87 -6.93
CA ALA A 200 -1.50 -13.92 -7.91
C ALA A 200 -1.28 -13.41 -9.35
N LEU A 201 -1.76 -12.20 -9.68
CA LEU A 201 -1.56 -11.60 -11.01
C LEU A 201 -0.09 -11.25 -11.27
N LEU A 202 0.60 -10.64 -10.31
CA LEU A 202 2.04 -10.32 -10.40
C LEU A 202 2.90 -11.58 -10.55
N ALA A 203 2.48 -12.71 -9.94
CA ALA A 203 3.15 -14.00 -10.08
C ALA A 203 2.97 -14.56 -11.49
N ARG A 204 1.78 -14.41 -12.09
CA ARG A 204 1.52 -14.84 -13.46
C ARG A 204 2.33 -14.03 -14.48
N GLU A 205 2.53 -12.74 -14.24
CA GLU A 205 3.36 -11.87 -15.08
C GLU A 205 4.88 -12.05 -14.83
N GLY A 206 5.28 -12.90 -13.88
CA GLY A 206 6.70 -13.13 -13.55
C GLY A 206 7.41 -11.95 -12.88
N VAL A 207 6.65 -10.93 -12.42
CA VAL A 207 7.20 -9.72 -11.76
C VAL A 207 7.50 -9.98 -10.28
N LEU A 208 6.89 -11.04 -9.71
CA LEU A 208 7.23 -11.60 -8.40
C LEU A 208 8.57 -12.33 -8.47
N GLY A 209 9.64 -11.57 -8.59
CA GLY A 209 11.01 -12.06 -8.59
C GLY A 209 11.49 -12.48 -7.19
N SER A 210 12.49 -13.36 -7.17
CA SER A 210 13.22 -13.78 -5.97
C SER A 210 13.79 -12.59 -5.19
N GLN A 211 14.18 -11.52 -5.89
CA GLN A 211 14.72 -10.31 -5.26
C GLN A 211 13.68 -9.62 -4.37
N ALA A 212 12.43 -9.54 -4.84
CA ALA A 212 11.34 -8.96 -4.06
C ALA A 212 11.01 -9.85 -2.85
N LEU A 213 11.06 -11.18 -3.00
CA LEU A 213 10.86 -12.12 -1.90
C LEU A 213 11.92 -11.95 -0.80
N VAL A 214 13.20 -11.91 -1.15
CA VAL A 214 14.30 -11.70 -0.19
C VAL A 214 14.17 -10.33 0.48
N THR A 215 13.87 -9.29 -0.30
CA THR A 215 13.65 -7.93 0.25
C THR A 215 12.50 -7.92 1.24
N ALA A 216 11.36 -8.53 0.90
CA ALA A 216 10.20 -8.63 1.79
C ALA A 216 10.56 -9.39 3.07
N LEU A 217 11.26 -10.52 2.98
CA LEU A 217 11.71 -11.29 4.15
C LEU A 217 12.60 -10.46 5.09
N LEU A 218 13.56 -9.70 4.53
CA LEU A 218 14.42 -8.81 5.31
C LEU A 218 13.66 -7.64 5.96
N CYS A 219 12.55 -7.23 5.35
CA CYS A 219 11.71 -6.14 5.85
C CYS A 219 10.74 -6.59 6.96
N LEU A 220 10.49 -7.90 7.12
CA LEU A 220 9.55 -8.43 8.11
C LEU A 220 9.84 -7.97 9.55
N PRO A 221 11.07 -7.96 10.09
CA PRO A 221 11.33 -7.50 11.45
C PRO A 221 10.91 -6.03 11.66
N VAL A 222 11.21 -5.16 10.70
CA VAL A 222 10.85 -3.74 10.75
C VAL A 222 9.33 -3.57 10.65
N LEU A 223 8.70 -4.35 9.77
CA LEU A 223 7.24 -4.41 9.64
C LEU A 223 6.58 -4.77 10.97
N ILE A 224 7.04 -5.85 11.61
CA ILE A 224 6.51 -6.33 12.90
C ILE A 224 6.65 -5.25 13.97
N ILE A 225 7.83 -4.63 14.09
CA ILE A 225 8.07 -3.56 15.07
C ILE A 225 7.11 -2.39 14.84
N GLY A 226 6.99 -1.92 13.60
CA GLY A 226 6.08 -0.82 13.26
C GLY A 226 4.61 -1.16 13.53
N LEU A 227 4.16 -2.35 13.15
CA LEU A 227 2.80 -2.84 13.41
C LEU A 227 2.47 -2.87 14.90
N LEU A 228 3.37 -3.40 15.72
CA LEU A 228 3.17 -3.49 17.17
C LEU A 228 3.15 -2.11 17.83
N LEU A 229 4.06 -1.21 17.44
CA LEU A 229 4.09 0.17 17.95
C LEU A 229 2.81 0.93 17.57
N GLY A 230 2.41 0.87 16.29
CA GLY A 230 1.20 1.54 15.81
C GLY A 230 -0.07 0.97 16.45
N GLY A 231 -0.17 -0.35 16.55
CA GLY A 231 -1.33 -1.04 17.11
C GLY A 231 -1.58 -0.76 18.59
N ARG A 232 -0.51 -0.59 19.40
CA ARG A 232 -0.63 -0.22 20.82
C ARG A 232 -1.19 1.19 21.02
N HIS A 233 -0.88 2.12 20.12
CA HIS A 233 -1.34 3.51 20.20
C HIS A 233 -2.75 3.74 19.63
N PHE A 234 -3.36 2.75 18.96
CA PHE A 234 -4.72 2.86 18.43
C PHE A 234 -5.77 3.06 19.53
N LEU A 235 -5.60 2.42 20.70
CA LEU A 235 -6.57 2.51 21.79
C LEU A 235 -6.47 3.82 22.60
N SER A 236 -5.40 4.60 22.43
CA SER A 236 -5.10 5.76 23.28
C SER A 236 -5.20 7.12 22.57
N ALA A 237 -5.54 7.17 21.28
CA ALA A 237 -5.46 8.39 20.47
C ALA A 237 -6.77 8.73 19.75
N THR A 238 -6.99 10.02 19.53
CA THR A 238 -8.04 10.62 18.69
C THR A 238 -7.85 10.20 17.22
N PRO A 239 -8.71 9.31 16.68
CA PRO A 239 -8.52 8.71 15.34
C PRO A 239 -8.43 9.73 14.20
N ASP A 240 -9.08 10.90 14.36
CA ASP A 240 -9.17 11.95 13.36
C ASP A 240 -7.85 12.72 13.16
N GLU A 241 -7.11 12.99 14.24
CA GLU A 241 -5.85 13.73 14.15
C GLU A 241 -4.77 12.91 13.45
N PHE A 242 -4.64 11.63 13.80
CA PHE A 242 -3.66 10.76 13.14
C PHE A 242 -3.96 10.58 11.65
N ARG A 243 -5.23 10.36 11.30
CA ARG A 243 -5.67 10.29 9.91
C ARG A 243 -5.26 11.55 9.15
N ARG A 244 -5.49 12.74 9.73
CA ARG A 244 -5.10 14.01 9.13
C ARG A 244 -3.58 14.12 8.92
N HIS A 245 -2.76 13.71 9.89
CA HIS A 245 -1.30 13.71 9.76
C HIS A 245 -0.81 12.73 8.68
N THR A 246 -1.40 11.53 8.58
CA THR A 246 -1.06 10.56 7.54
C THR A 246 -1.38 11.11 6.15
N LEU A 247 -2.52 11.80 5.99
CA LEU A 247 -2.88 12.42 4.72
C LEU A 247 -1.92 13.54 4.33
N TRP A 248 -1.52 14.41 5.26
CA TRP A 248 -0.53 15.44 4.98
C TRP A 248 0.83 14.86 4.57
N LEU A 249 1.25 13.77 5.22
CA LEU A 249 2.48 13.06 4.86
C LEU A 249 2.39 12.49 3.45
N LEU A 250 1.24 11.89 3.07
CA LEU A 250 1.00 11.38 1.73
C LEU A 250 1.01 12.49 0.66
N VAL A 251 0.39 13.64 0.94
CA VAL A 251 0.46 14.82 0.06
C VAL A 251 1.91 15.25 -0.14
N GLY A 252 2.69 15.35 0.94
CA GLY A 252 4.11 15.72 0.87
C GLY A 252 4.93 14.76 0.01
N LEU A 253 4.79 13.45 0.24
CA LEU A 253 5.50 12.43 -0.54
C LEU A 253 5.10 12.45 -2.02
N ALA A 254 3.83 12.67 -2.33
CA ALA A 254 3.35 12.74 -3.70
C ALA A 254 3.88 13.98 -4.43
N LEU A 255 3.92 15.15 -3.78
CA LEU A 255 4.51 16.37 -4.35
C LEU A 255 6.00 16.17 -4.67
N ILE A 256 6.77 15.58 -3.76
CA ILE A 256 8.19 15.26 -3.99
C ILE A 256 8.34 14.31 -5.18
N GLY A 257 7.47 13.29 -5.26
CA GLY A 257 7.43 12.36 -6.40
C GLY A 257 7.19 13.04 -7.74
N ILE A 258 6.26 13.99 -7.82
CA ILE A 258 5.98 14.75 -9.05
C ILE A 258 7.16 15.61 -9.45
N VAL A 259 7.74 16.36 -8.50
CA VAL A 259 8.90 17.23 -8.77
C VAL A 259 10.05 16.43 -9.37
N LYS A 260 10.32 15.22 -8.83
CA LYS A 260 11.39 14.33 -9.32
C LYS A 260 11.11 13.71 -10.70
N VAL A 261 9.88 13.72 -11.18
CA VAL A 261 9.54 13.27 -12.54
C VAL A 261 9.67 14.40 -13.55
N ILE A 262 9.49 15.64 -13.11
CA ILE A 262 9.53 16.84 -13.96
C ILE A 262 10.95 17.42 -14.08
N LEU A 263 11.76 17.38 -13.02
CA LEU A 263 13.18 17.75 -13.00
C LEU A 263 14.07 16.58 -13.43
#